data_AF-A0A959G4M7-F1
#
_entry.id   AF-A0A959G4M7-F1
#
_cell.length_a   1.000
_cell.length_b   1.000
_cell.length_c   1.000
_cell.angle_alpha   90.00
_cell.angle_beta   90.00
_cell.angle_gamma   90.00
#
_symmetry.space_group_name_H-M   'P 1'
#
loop_
_entity.id
_entity.type
_entity.pdbx_description
1 polymer ?
#
loop_
_entity_poly.entity_id
_entity_poly.type
_entity_poly.pdbx_seq_one_letter_code
_entity_poly.pdbx_strand_id
1 'polypeptide(L)' 'TGFDDQQLQQLIDDRATFETFFQKAELHPNAQLIKGVICGYRIEEIDNPLTQQVRYLDKLVDELAKGRKMEKILRE' A
#
# COMPACT_ATOMS: atom_id res chain seq x y z
N THR A 1 -1.56 1.29 -7.25
CA THR A 1 -2.72 2.15 -6.96
C THR A 1 -3.38 2.60 -8.25
N GLY A 2 -2.64 2.69 -9.37
CA GLY A 2 -3.20 3.06 -10.66
C GLY A 2 -3.46 4.55 -10.81
N PHE A 3 -3.12 5.35 -9.78
CA PHE A 3 -3.25 6.79 -9.82
C PHE A 3 -2.02 7.46 -10.40
N ASP A 4 -2.24 8.48 -11.22
CA ASP A 4 -1.23 9.46 -11.56
C ASP A 4 -1.10 10.55 -10.48
N ASP A 5 -0.11 11.43 -10.65
CA ASP A 5 0.19 12.50 -9.69
C ASP A 5 -0.98 13.48 -9.51
N GLN A 6 -1.76 13.75 -10.57
CA GLN A 6 -2.89 14.66 -10.50
C GLN A 6 -4.05 14.06 -9.70
N GLN A 7 -4.34 12.78 -9.92
CA GLN A 7 -5.35 12.03 -9.17
C GLN A 7 -4.98 11.92 -7.69
N LEU A 8 -3.69 11.69 -7.38
CA LEU A 8 -3.21 11.69 -6.00
C LEU A 8 -3.37 13.05 -5.34
N GLN A 9 -3.01 14.14 -6.03
CA GLN A 9 -3.17 15.49 -5.51
C GLN A 9 -4.64 15.83 -5.22
N GLN A 10 -5.56 15.45 -6.12
CA GLN A 10 -6.99 15.65 -5.91
C GLN A 10 -7.49 14.91 -4.66
N LEU A 11 -7.07 13.67 -4.44
CA LEU A 11 -7.43 12.90 -3.25
C LEU A 11 -6.90 13.53 -1.95
N ILE A 12 -5.74 14.17 -2.01
CA ILE A 12 -5.15 14.91 -0.89
C ILE A 12 -5.97 16.18 -0.61
N ASP A 13 -6.28 16.97 -1.64
CA ASP A 13 -7.04 18.22 -1.53
C ASP A 13 -8.46 17.97 -1.01
N ASP A 14 -9.08 16.87 -1.47
CA ASP A 14 -10.40 16.39 -1.02
C ASP A 14 -10.37 15.79 0.40
N ARG A 15 -9.17 15.62 0.99
CA ARG A 15 -8.96 14.93 2.27
C ARG A 15 -9.62 13.54 2.30
N ALA A 16 -9.48 12.80 1.21
CA ALA A 16 -10.06 11.48 1.06
C ALA A 16 -9.59 10.56 2.19
N THR A 17 -10.51 9.74 2.72
CA THR A 17 -10.15 8.71 3.69
C THR A 17 -9.42 7.57 2.99
N PHE A 18 -8.69 6.75 3.76
CA PHE A 18 -8.09 5.53 3.21
C PHE A 18 -9.14 4.60 2.59
N GLU A 19 -10.33 4.53 3.15
CA GLU A 19 -11.43 3.76 2.58
C GLU A 19 -11.77 4.25 1.16
N THR A 20 -12.00 5.55 0.97
CA THR A 20 -12.28 6.12 -0.34
C THR A 20 -11.09 5.96 -1.30
N PHE A 21 -9.86 6.12 -0.80
CA PHE A 21 -8.65 5.92 -1.58
C PHE A 21 -8.58 4.50 -2.14
N PHE A 22 -8.69 3.48 -1.27
CA PHE A 22 -8.55 2.08 -1.67
C PHE A 22 -9.77 1.53 -2.42
N GLN A 23 -10.96 2.11 -2.25
CA GLN A 23 -12.12 1.80 -3.11
C GLN A 23 -11.90 2.24 -4.56
N LYS A 24 -11.17 3.34 -4.78
CA LYS A 24 -10.86 3.87 -6.11
C LYS A 24 -9.54 3.33 -6.68
N ALA A 25 -8.66 2.79 -5.84
CA ALA A 25 -7.33 2.35 -6.23
C ALA A 25 -7.37 0.99 -6.93
N GLU A 26 -6.62 0.86 -8.01
CA GLU A 26 -6.30 -0.43 -8.61
C GLU A 26 -4.96 -0.93 -8.03
N LEU A 27 -5.03 -1.97 -7.20
CA LEU A 27 -3.84 -2.59 -6.62
C LEU A 27 -3.14 -3.46 -7.66
N HIS A 28 -1.81 -3.41 -7.65
CA HIS A 28 -1.01 -4.26 -8.51
C HIS A 28 -1.28 -5.75 -8.20
N PRO A 29 -1.30 -6.67 -9.18
CA PRO A 29 -1.54 -8.10 -8.94
C PRO A 29 -0.58 -8.71 -7.91
N ASN A 30 0.67 -8.24 -7.87
CA ASN A 30 1.68 -8.67 -6.90
C ASN A 30 1.47 -8.12 -5.48
N ALA A 31 0.48 -7.25 -5.23
CA ALA A 31 0.25 -6.67 -3.91
C ALA A 31 -0.01 -7.75 -2.84
N GLN A 32 -0.64 -8.87 -3.23
CA GLN A 32 -0.87 -10.03 -2.34
C GLN A 32 0.43 -10.74 -1.91
N LEU A 33 1.55 -10.49 -2.61
CA LEU A 33 2.87 -11.00 -2.25
C LEU A 33 3.55 -10.15 -1.17
N ILE A 34 2.96 -9.01 -0.78
CA ILE A 34 3.46 -8.18 0.31
C ILE A 34 3.13 -8.86 1.63
N LYS A 35 4.11 -9.60 2.15
CA LYS A 35 3.99 -10.46 3.34
C LYS A 35 4.94 -10.04 4.46
N GLY A 36 4.72 -10.65 5.62
CA GLY A 36 5.56 -10.48 6.80
C GLY A 36 5.00 -9.50 7.81
N VAL A 37 5.87 -9.02 8.71
CA VAL A 37 5.48 -8.19 9.85
C VAL A 37 5.74 -6.71 9.56
N ILE A 38 4.76 -5.86 9.88
CA ILE A 38 4.85 -4.40 9.86
C ILE A 38 4.08 -3.83 11.05
N CYS A 39 4.67 -2.85 11.73
CA CYS A 39 4.09 -2.24 12.94
C CYS A 39 3.60 -3.24 14.02
N GLY A 40 4.24 -4.42 14.12
CA GLY A 40 3.87 -5.47 15.08
C GLY A 40 2.77 -6.44 14.61
N TYR A 41 2.19 -6.23 13.43
CA TYR A 41 1.16 -7.10 12.86
C TYR A 41 1.69 -7.88 11.67
N ARG A 42 1.24 -9.12 11.50
CA ARG A 42 1.52 -9.92 10.30
C ARG A 42 0.46 -9.65 9.25
N ILE A 43 0.87 -9.18 8.08
CA ILE A 43 -0.04 -8.69 7.05
C ILE A 43 -0.97 -9.80 6.52
N GLU A 44 -0.45 -11.01 6.34
CA GLU A 44 -1.23 -12.16 5.88
C GLU A 44 -2.31 -12.64 6.87
N GLU A 45 -2.25 -12.23 8.13
CA GLU A 45 -3.24 -12.58 9.17
C GLU A 45 -4.29 -11.47 9.41
N ILE A 46 -4.23 -10.37 8.66
CA ILE A 46 -5.19 -9.27 8.83
C ILE A 46 -6.49 -9.60 8.07
N ASP A 47 -7.56 -9.84 8.82
CA ASP A 47 -8.88 -10.16 8.26
C ASP A 47 -9.56 -8.97 7.59
N ASN A 48 -9.34 -7.74 8.10
CA ASN A 48 -9.96 -6.55 7.54
C ASN A 48 -9.23 -6.12 6.25
N PRO A 49 -9.90 -6.14 5.08
CA PRO A 49 -9.25 -5.85 3.81
C PRO A 49 -8.66 -4.44 3.75
N LEU A 50 -9.37 -3.44 4.27
CA LEU A 50 -8.89 -2.06 4.28
C LEU A 50 -7.63 -1.92 5.14
N THR A 51 -7.63 -2.52 6.33
CA THR A 51 -6.45 -2.52 7.20
C THR A 51 -5.28 -3.23 6.53
N GLN A 52 -5.52 -4.36 5.85
CA GLN A 52 -4.48 -5.09 5.13
C GLN A 52 -3.88 -4.24 4.01
N GLN A 53 -4.71 -3.54 3.24
CA GLN A 53 -4.28 -2.64 2.16
C GLN A 53 -3.45 -1.46 2.67
N VAL A 54 -3.85 -0.85 3.80
CA VAL A 54 -3.05 0.19 4.46
C VAL A 54 -1.69 -0.37 4.89
N ARG A 55 -1.64 -1.60 5.43
CA ARG A 55 -0.38 -2.24 5.82
C ARG A 55 0.52 -2.59 4.64
N TYR A 56 -0.04 -2.84 3.46
CA TYR A 56 0.77 -2.96 2.25
C TYR A 56 1.53 -1.66 1.96
N LEU A 57 0.86 -0.51 2.05
CA LEU A 57 1.49 0.80 1.86
C LEU A 57 2.61 1.03 2.89
N ASP A 58 2.32 0.82 4.17
CA ASP A 58 3.31 0.97 5.26
C ASP A 58 4.56 0.11 5.00
N LYS A 59 4.35 -1.12 4.52
CA LYS A 59 5.44 -2.06 4.24
C LYS A 59 6.32 -1.59 3.09
N LEU A 60 5.72 -1.07 2.02
CA LEU A 60 6.46 -0.56 0.86
C LEU A 60 7.31 0.67 1.25
N VAL A 61 6.73 1.57 2.06
CA VAL A 61 7.44 2.76 2.57
C VAL A 61 8.57 2.36 3.52
N ASP A 62 8.35 1.40 4.43
CA ASP A 62 9.39 0.87 5.33
C ASP A 62 10.55 0.23 4.56
N GLU A 63 10.25 -0.56 3.52
CA GLU A 63 11.28 -1.19 2.68
C GLU A 63 12.08 -0.16 1.87
N LEU A 64 11.40 0.87 1.35
CA LEU A 64 12.04 1.99 0.66
C LEU A 64 12.96 2.78 1.61
N ALA A 65 12.48 3.11 2.81
CA ALA A 65 13.26 3.83 3.83
C ALA A 65 14.49 3.02 4.30
N LYS A 66 14.38 1.69 4.31
CA LYS A 66 15.51 0.78 4.60
C LYS A 66 16.48 0.61 3.42
N GLY A 67 16.26 1.30 2.31
CA GLY A 67 17.14 1.25 1.14
C GLY A 67 17.06 -0.07 0.37
N ARG A 68 15.94 -0.80 0.43
CA ARG A 68 15.76 -1.96 -0.46
C ARG A 68 15.69 -1.50 -1.92
N LYS A 69 16.24 -2.34 -2.80
CA LYS A 69 16.15 -2.14 -4.25
C LYS A 69 14.69 -2.16 -4.71
N MET A 70 14.37 -1.32 -5.70
CA MET A 70 13.02 -1.20 -6.24
C MET A 70 12.47 -2.52 -6.79
N GLU A 71 13.29 -3.30 -7.52
CA GLU A 71 12.95 -4.65 -8.01
C GLU A 71 12.39 -5.54 -6.89
N LYS A 72 13.10 -5.57 -5.74
CA LYS A 72 12.65 -6.31 -4.57
C LYS A 72 11.36 -5.75 -3.98
N ILE A 73 11.16 -4.43 -3.99
CA ILE A 73 9.96 -3.77 -3.47
C ILE A 73 8.74 -4.09 -4.35
N LEU A 74 8.91 -4.05 -5.68
CA LEU A 74 7.90 -4.40 -6.68
C LEU A 74 7.60 -5.90 -6.75
N ARG A 75 8.47 -6.72 -6.13
CA ARG A 75 8.41 -8.18 -6.14
C ARG A 75 8.64 -8.75 -7.55
N GLU A 76 9.60 -8.15 -8.26
CA GLU A 76 10.09 -8.52 -9.59
C GLU A 76 11.55 -9.02 -9.53
#